data_AF-E0XTR8-F1
#
_entry.id   AF-E0XTR8-F1
#
_cell.length_a   1.000
_cell.length_b   1.000
_cell.length_c   1.000
_cell.angle_alpha   90.00
_cell.angle_beta   90.00
_cell.angle_gamma   90.00
#
_symmetry.space_group_name_H-M   'P 1'
#
loop_
_entity.id
_entity.type
_entity.pdbx_description
1 polymer ?
#
loop_
_entity_poly.entity_id
_entity_poly.type
_entity_poly.pdbx_seq_one_letter_code
_entity_poly.pdbx_strand_id
1 'polypeptide(L)' 'MELRNINTCINCENLIRGFVCQKHNQKVEITNFCESHAYRESITENSSCSNCTHFGVTSCSNPEEASSAMICFDWQKKN' A
#
# COMPACT_ATOMS: atom_id res chain seq x y z
N MET A 1 -1.54 -28.02 -1.31
CA MET A 1 -1.99 -26.87 -2.14
C MET A 1 -1.20 -25.69 -1.64
N GLU A 2 -0.37 -25.10 -2.49
CA GLU A 2 0.52 -24.00 -2.09
C GLU A 2 -0.13 -22.66 -2.48
N LEU A 3 -0.17 -21.72 -1.53
CA LEU A 3 -0.55 -20.34 -1.83
C LEU A 3 0.62 -19.65 -2.54
N ARG A 4 0.32 -18.86 -3.58
CA ARG A 4 1.32 -18.09 -4.32
C ARG A 4 0.90 -16.63 -4.34
N ASN A 5 1.86 -15.73 -4.16
CA ASN A 5 1.64 -14.31 -4.37
C ASN A 5 1.54 -14.01 -5.88
N ILE A 6 0.69 -13.05 -6.22
CA ILE A 6 0.56 -12.51 -7.57
C ILE A 6 1.24 -11.13 -7.58
N ASN A 7 1.92 -10.82 -8.66
CA ASN A 7 2.51 -9.49 -8.87
C ASN A 7 1.44 -8.53 -9.36
N THR A 8 0.88 -7.73 -8.44
CA THR A 8 -0.10 -6.70 -8.77
C THR A 8 0.43 -5.32 -8.38
N CYS A 9 -0.32 -4.26 -8.66
CA CYS A 9 0.09 -2.92 -8.27
C CYS A 9 0.27 -2.77 -6.76
N ILE A 10 -0.42 -3.55 -5.92
CA ILE A 10 -0.34 -3.43 -4.44
C ILE A 10 1.04 -3.77 -3.87
N ASN A 11 1.81 -4.60 -4.57
CA ASN A 11 3.17 -4.99 -4.20
C ASN A 11 4.21 -4.47 -5.19
N CYS A 12 3.92 -3.33 -5.83
CA CYS A 12 4.80 -2.69 -6.79
C CYS A 12 5.44 -1.43 -6.19
N GLU A 13 6.74 -1.23 -6.40
CA GLU A 13 7.48 -0.02 -6.01
C GLU A 13 6.94 1.25 -6.68
N ASN A 14 6.33 1.10 -7.87
CA ASN A 14 5.77 2.21 -8.62
C ASN A 14 4.36 2.61 -8.15
N LEU A 15 3.79 1.94 -7.14
CA LEU A 15 2.52 2.36 -6.55
C LEU A 15 2.75 3.48 -5.54
N ILE A 16 2.13 4.62 -5.80
CA ILE A 16 2.13 5.76 -4.89
C ILE A 16 0.73 6.00 -4.32
N ARG A 17 0.65 6.95 -3.38
CA ARG A 17 -0.57 7.36 -2.67
C ARG A 17 -1.73 7.65 -3.64
N GLY A 18 -2.94 7.29 -3.23
CA GLY A 18 -4.16 7.47 -4.04
C GLY A 18 -4.34 6.43 -5.16
N PHE A 19 -3.70 5.26 -5.03
CA PHE A 19 -3.73 4.18 -6.01
C PHE A 19 -3.30 4.63 -7.40
N VAL A 20 -2.19 5.37 -7.49
CA VAL A 20 -1.62 5.80 -8.77
C VAL A 20 -0.37 4.99 -9.07
N CYS A 21 -0.31 4.41 -10.27
CA CYS A 21 0.93 3.85 -10.79
C CYS A 21 1.79 4.99 -11.35
N GLN A 22 2.86 5.36 -10.65
CA GLN A 22 3.76 6.46 -11.04
C GLN A 22 4.35 6.25 -12.43
N LYS A 23 4.69 5.00 -12.79
CA LYS A 23 5.30 4.64 -14.08
C LYS A 23 4.42 4.98 -15.28
N HIS A 24 3.10 4.82 -15.13
CA HIS A 24 2.11 5.03 -16.20
C HIS A 24 1.24 6.27 -15.96
N ASN A 25 1.44 6.96 -14.83
CA ASN A 25 0.68 8.13 -14.40
C ASN A 25 -0.85 7.93 -14.48
N GLN A 26 -1.34 6.77 -14.02
CA GLN A 26 -2.76 6.41 -14.06
C GLN A 26 -3.22 5.82 -12.73
N LYS A 27 -4.51 5.98 -12.42
CA LYS A 27 -5.15 5.29 -11.30
C LYS A 27 -5.26 3.79 -11.60
N VAL A 28 -5.07 2.97 -10.58
CA VAL A 28 -5.11 1.51 -10.65
C VAL A 28 -5.96 0.95 -9.52
N GLU A 29 -6.45 -0.26 -9.71
CA GLU A 29 -7.08 -1.07 -8.67
C GLU A 29 -6.06 -2.07 -8.10
N ILE A 30 -6.40 -2.67 -6.95
CA ILE A 30 -5.55 -3.67 -6.28
C ILE A 30 -5.26 -4.91 -7.15
N THR A 31 -6.11 -5.19 -8.13
CA THR A 31 -6.04 -6.32 -9.06
C THR A 31 -5.30 -5.99 -10.35
N ASN A 32 -5.02 -4.72 -10.64
CA ASN A 32 -4.28 -4.36 -11.84
C ASN A 32 -2.81 -4.78 -11.72
N PHE A 33 -2.19 -5.09 -12.86
CA PHE A 33 -0.78 -5.39 -12.98
C PHE A 33 -0.25 -4.84 -14.32
N CYS A 34 1.06 -4.77 -14.46
CA CYS A 34 1.71 -4.37 -15.71
C CYS A 34 3.07 -5.07 -15.84
N GLU A 35 3.60 -5.13 -17.06
CA GLU A 35 4.90 -5.75 -17.32
C GLU A 35 6.08 -5.01 -16.68
N SER A 36 5.91 -3.72 -16.36
CA SER A 36 6.90 -2.91 -15.64
C SER A 36 6.86 -3.10 -14.12
N HIS A 37 6.34 -4.24 -13.64
CA HIS A 37 6.27 -4.53 -12.20
C HIS A 37 7.68 -4.60 -11.60
N ALA A 38 7.87 -3.88 -10.51
CA ALA A 38 9.05 -3.94 -9.66
C ALA A 38 8.57 -4.25 -8.25
N TYR A 39 8.94 -5.40 -7.71
CA TYR A 39 8.41 -5.87 -6.43
C TYR A 39 8.86 -4.97 -5.27
N ARG A 40 7.92 -4.57 -4.44
CA ARG A 40 8.16 -4.03 -3.09
C ARG A 40 7.57 -4.99 -2.07
N GLU A 41 8.12 -4.99 -0.85
CA GLU A 41 7.46 -5.66 0.27
C GLU A 41 5.97 -5.30 0.31
N SER A 42 5.17 -6.37 0.31
CA SER A 42 3.72 -6.26 0.28
C SER A 42 3.21 -5.84 1.64
N ILE A 43 2.14 -5.03 1.64
CA ILE A 43 1.36 -4.76 2.85
C ILE A 43 0.80 -6.10 3.36
N THR A 44 0.96 -6.37 4.65
CA THR A 44 0.48 -7.60 5.30
C THR A 44 -0.68 -7.31 6.24
N GLU A 45 -1.31 -8.34 6.80
CA GLU A 45 -2.31 -8.16 7.87
C GLU A 45 -1.77 -7.38 9.07
N ASN A 46 -0.45 -7.44 9.32
CA ASN A 46 0.21 -6.74 10.40
C ASN A 46 0.51 -5.28 10.07
N SER A 47 0.29 -4.83 8.83
CA SER A 47 0.52 -3.46 8.39
C SER A 47 -0.65 -2.56 8.80
N SER A 48 -1.00 -2.51 10.08
CA SER A 48 -2.16 -1.78 10.62
C SER A 48 -1.86 -0.29 10.82
N CYS A 49 -2.88 0.56 10.71
CA CYS A 49 -2.80 1.96 11.15
C CYS A 49 -2.38 2.07 12.64
N SER A 50 -2.80 1.14 13.50
CA SER A 50 -2.44 1.16 14.92
C SER A 50 -0.94 1.09 15.20
N ASN A 51 -0.14 0.50 14.30
CA ASN A 51 1.32 0.36 14.41
C ASN A 51 2.09 1.11 13.31
N CYS A 52 1.41 2.02 12.61
CA CYS A 52 1.95 2.85 11.54
C CYS A 52 2.45 4.19 12.10
N THR A 53 3.66 4.61 11.73
CA THR A 53 4.23 5.93 12.11
C THR A 53 3.38 7.11 11.65
N HIS A 54 2.69 6.96 10.52
CA HIS A 54 1.89 8.02 9.93
C HIS A 54 0.45 8.11 10.49
N PHE A 55 0.05 7.22 11.39
CA PHE A 55 -1.32 7.26 11.93
C PHE A 55 -1.54 8.44 12.87
N GLY A 56 -2.62 9.19 12.63
CA GLY A 56 -3.01 10.36 13.44
C GLY A 56 -2.15 11.61 13.24
N VAL A 57 -1.24 11.61 12.26
CA VAL A 57 -0.40 12.77 11.91
C VAL A 57 -0.74 13.30 10.52
N THR A 58 -0.42 14.56 10.26
CA THR A 58 -0.73 15.26 9.00
C THR A 58 -0.05 14.66 7.77
N SER A 59 0.97 13.81 7.95
CA SER A 59 1.65 13.10 6.86
C SER A 59 0.88 11.87 6.34
N CYS A 60 -0.22 11.46 6.98
CA CYS A 60 -1.08 10.37 6.50
C CYS A 60 -1.72 10.76 5.15
N SER A 61 -1.82 9.83 4.19
CA SER A 61 -2.50 10.13 2.91
C SER A 61 -3.99 10.40 3.04
N ASN A 62 -4.63 9.75 4.02
CA ASN A 62 -6.08 9.77 4.21
C ASN A 62 -6.36 9.96 5.72
N PRO A 63 -6.01 11.12 6.29
CA PRO A 63 -6.05 11.33 7.73
C PRO A 63 -7.47 11.30 8.31
N GLU A 64 -8.48 11.65 7.52
CA GLU A 64 -9.89 11.66 7.96
C GLU A 64 -10.52 10.26 7.91
N GLU A 65 -10.09 9.42 6.97
CA GLU A 65 -10.59 8.05 6.80
C GLU A 65 -9.81 7.02 7.62
N ALA A 66 -8.58 7.34 8.03
CA ALA A 66 -7.71 6.40 8.75
C ALA A 66 -8.29 6.05 10.13
N SER A 67 -8.42 4.75 10.40
CA SER A 67 -8.83 4.20 11.70
C SER A 67 -7.87 3.12 12.17
N SER A 68 -7.76 2.93 13.49
CA SER A 68 -6.87 1.94 14.11
C SER A 68 -7.16 0.49 13.67
N ALA A 69 -8.39 0.20 13.25
CA ALA A 69 -8.82 -1.11 12.75
C ALA A 69 -8.51 -1.34 11.26
N MET A 70 -7.89 -0.38 10.57
CA MET A 70 -7.60 -0.47 9.14
C MET A 70 -6.14 -0.86 8.86
N ILE A 71 -5.93 -1.39 7.65
CA ILE A 71 -4.60 -1.58 7.07
C ILE A 71 -4.06 -0.22 6.60
N CYS A 72 -2.83 0.11 6.96
CA CYS A 72 -2.11 1.31 6.57
C CYS A 72 -1.48 1.08 5.17
N PHE A 73 -1.95 1.77 4.13
CA PHE A 73 -1.30 1.70 2.81
C PHE A 73 0.01 2.51 2.76
N ASP A 74 0.18 3.44 3.69
CA ASP A 74 1.43 4.14 3.96
C ASP A 74 2.27 3.43 5.03
N TRP A 75 2.14 2.11 5.18
CA TRP A 75 2.72 1.44 6.34
C TRP A 75 4.23 1.65 6.45
N GLN A 76 4.62 2.23 7.59
CA GLN A 76 6.01 2.30 8.04
C GLN A 76 6.00 2.03 9.53
N LYS A 77 6.77 1.01 9.95
CA LYS A 77 6.82 0.54 11.34
C LYS A 77 7.15 1.68 12.30
N LYS A 78 6.33 1.82 13.35
CA LYS A 78 6.60 2.70 14.48
C LYS A 78 7.78 2.15 15.29
N ASN A 79 8.83 2.96 15.43
CA ASN A 79 9.96 2.66 16.31
C ASN A 79 9.51 2.61 17.77
#